data_AF-A0A4Q0T331-F1
#
_entry.id   AF-A0A4Q0T331-F1
#
_cell.length_a   1.000
_cell.length_b   1.000
_cell.length_c   1.000
_cell.angle_alpha   90.00
_cell.angle_beta   90.00
_cell.angle_gamma   90.00
#
_symmetry.space_group_name_H-M   'P 1'
#
loop_
_entity.id
_entity.type
_entity.pdbx_description
1 polymer ?
#
loop_
_entity_poly.entity_id
_entity_poly.type
_entity_poly.pdbx_seq_one_letter_code
_entity_poly.pdbx_strand_id
1 'polypeptide(L)'
;MNVWATDRVIEGRVATQADVDSRKCVFFIPDHRSLRYALGHALPVAAKITRPNDGSSFPAHGTLVQIVQAEIVDKYEILLGFVTDEMEGVCTLEDAEILNGVESN
;
A
#
# COMPACT_ATOMS: atom_id res chain seq x y z
N MET A 1 15.78 14.08 -8.58
CA MET A 1 14.47 14.40 -7.98
C MET A 1 13.67 13.13 -8.09
N ASN A 2 13.59 12.33 -7.02
CA ASN A 2 12.71 11.16 -7.05
C ASN A 2 11.28 11.70 -7.05
N VAL A 3 10.55 11.48 -8.15
CA VAL A 3 9.13 11.79 -8.24
C VAL A 3 8.43 10.53 -7.76
N TRP A 4 8.19 10.46 -6.45
CA TRP A 4 7.47 9.36 -5.82
C TRP A 4 6.00 9.41 -6.29
N ALA A 5 5.39 8.25 -6.58
CA ALA A 5 4.23 8.10 -7.46
C ALA A 5 2.92 8.71 -6.93
N THR A 6 2.77 10.03 -6.97
CA THR A 6 1.55 10.75 -6.56
C THR A 6 0.30 10.38 -7.37
N ASP A 7 0.47 9.85 -8.58
CA ASP A 7 -0.64 9.42 -9.43
C ASP A 7 -1.24 8.05 -9.05
N ARG A 8 -0.64 7.32 -8.10
CA ARG A 8 -1.06 5.95 -7.70
C ARG A 8 -1.77 5.87 -6.34
N VAL A 9 -2.22 7.02 -5.82
CA VAL A 9 -2.78 7.11 -4.47
C VAL A 9 -4.28 6.85 -4.50
N ILE A 10 -4.71 5.79 -3.82
CA ILE A 10 -6.11 5.55 -3.50
C ILE A 10 -6.31 5.78 -2.02
N GLU A 11 -6.77 6.97 -1.67
CA GLU A 11 -7.17 7.31 -0.32
C GLU A 11 -8.70 7.42 -0.22
N GLY A 12 -9.25 6.82 0.82
CA GLY A 12 -10.63 7.09 1.20
C GLY A 12 -11.72 6.30 0.46
N ARG A 13 -11.35 5.38 -0.42
CA ARG A 13 -12.26 4.47 -1.12
C ARG A 13 -11.57 3.15 -1.45
N VAL A 14 -12.36 2.14 -1.84
CA VAL A 14 -11.84 0.90 -2.42
C VAL A 14 -11.44 1.12 -3.88
N ALA A 15 -10.42 0.40 -4.33
CA ALA A 15 -10.04 0.36 -5.73
C ALA A 15 -11.12 -0.33 -6.57
N THR A 16 -11.14 0.01 -7.86
CA THR A 16 -11.96 -0.63 -8.88
C THR A 16 -11.06 -1.27 -9.93
N GLN A 17 -11.60 -2.20 -10.73
CA GLN A 17 -10.85 -2.76 -11.86
C GLN A 17 -10.31 -1.65 -12.81
N ALA A 18 -11.09 -0.60 -13.04
CA ALA A 18 -10.67 0.53 -13.87
C ALA A 18 -9.47 1.30 -13.28
N ASP A 19 -9.32 1.31 -11.94
CA ASP A 19 -8.15 1.93 -11.30
C ASP A 19 -6.88 1.11 -11.56
N VAL A 20 -6.97 -0.22 -11.53
CA VAL A 20 -5.85 -1.12 -11.89
C VAL A 20 -5.50 -0.95 -13.36
N ASP A 21 -6.49 -0.98 -14.24
CA ASP A 21 -6.30 -0.87 -15.68
C ASP A 21 -5.67 0.48 -16.07
N SER A 22 -5.99 1.54 -15.32
CA SER A 22 -5.41 2.87 -15.48
C SER A 22 -4.14 3.11 -14.65
N ARG A 23 -3.61 2.07 -13.97
CA ARG A 23 -2.42 2.11 -13.11
C ARG A 23 -2.48 3.16 -12.00
N LYS A 24 -3.68 3.44 -11.49
CA LYS A 24 -3.94 4.33 -10.35
C LYS A 24 -3.90 3.62 -9.00
N CYS A 25 -3.88 2.30 -8.99
CA CYS A 25 -3.79 1.49 -7.78
C CYS A 25 -2.96 0.23 -8.04
N VAL A 26 -2.54 -0.44 -6.97
CA VAL A 26 -1.68 -1.63 -7.08
C VAL A 26 -2.53 -2.90 -7.21
N PHE A 27 -3.69 -2.94 -6.57
CA PHE A 27 -4.57 -4.11 -6.61
C PHE A 27 -6.05 -3.74 -6.59
N PHE A 28 -6.89 -4.68 -7.00
CA PHE A 28 -8.35 -4.62 -6.91
C PHE A 28 -8.86 -5.95 -6.31
N ILE A 29 -9.85 -5.85 -5.44
CA ILE A 29 -10.50 -7.01 -4.84
C ILE A 29 -11.93 -7.09 -5.35
N PRO A 30 -12.29 -8.15 -6.09
CA PRO A 30 -13.63 -8.29 -6.66
C PRO A 30 -14.71 -8.54 -5.59
N ASP A 31 -15.96 -8.49 -6.05
CA ASP A 31 -17.14 -8.92 -5.29
C ASP A 31 -17.42 -8.14 -3.99
N HIS A 32 -16.97 -6.88 -3.92
CA HIS A 32 -17.14 -6.02 -2.73
C HIS A 32 -16.59 -6.66 -1.44
N ARG A 33 -15.59 -7.52 -1.57
CA ARG A 33 -14.92 -8.18 -0.44
C ARG A 33 -13.93 -7.26 0.26
N SER A 34 -13.73 -6.05 -0.25
CA SER A 34 -12.93 -5.03 0.41
C SER A 34 -13.75 -3.86 0.94
N LEU A 35 -13.23 -3.25 2.00
CA LEU A 35 -13.71 -2.01 2.58
C LEU A 35 -12.55 -1.02 2.68
N ARG A 36 -12.86 0.27 2.65
CA ARG A 36 -11.88 1.33 2.90
C ARG A 36 -11.20 1.09 4.26
N TYR A 37 -9.88 1.14 4.28
CA TYR A 37 -9.09 1.29 5.50
C TYR A 37 -8.53 2.70 5.60
N ALA A 38 -8.61 3.31 6.79
CA ALA A 38 -7.91 4.55 7.08
C ALA A 38 -6.67 4.22 7.90
N LEU A 39 -5.48 4.36 7.30
CA LEU A 39 -4.20 4.00 7.92
C LEU A 39 -3.80 4.93 9.08
N GLY A 40 -4.58 5.98 9.35
CA GLY A 40 -4.24 7.04 10.30
C GLY A 40 -3.25 8.08 9.77
N HIS A 41 -2.71 7.85 8.57
CA HIS A 41 -1.80 8.74 7.87
C HIS A 41 -2.32 9.02 6.46
N ALA A 42 -2.08 10.24 5.97
CA ALA A 42 -2.37 10.57 4.58
C ALA A 42 -1.49 9.71 3.66
N LEU A 43 -2.10 9.20 2.59
CA LEU A 43 -1.36 8.49 1.56
C LEU A 43 -0.84 9.52 0.52
N PRO A 44 0.35 9.31 -0.05
CA PRO A 44 1.21 8.17 0.18
C PRO A 44 2.09 8.33 1.44
N VAL A 45 2.35 7.23 2.16
CA VAL A 45 3.16 7.25 3.39
C VAL A 45 4.37 6.33 3.28
N ALA A 46 5.50 6.75 3.84
CA ALA A 46 6.69 5.92 3.91
C ALA A 46 6.50 4.77 4.91
N ALA A 47 6.95 3.57 4.54
CA ALA A 47 6.97 2.41 5.41
C ALA A 47 8.25 1.62 5.21
N LYS A 48 8.53 0.71 6.15
CA LYS A 48 9.67 -0.19 6.10
C LYS A 48 9.18 -1.62 6.24
N ILE A 49 9.60 -2.52 5.36
CA ILE A 49 9.27 -3.94 5.48
C ILE A 49 9.98 -4.51 6.72
N THR A 50 9.21 -5.12 7.62
CA THR A 50 9.71 -5.75 8.85
C THR A 50 9.54 -7.27 8.84
N ARG A 51 8.58 -7.79 8.09
CA ARG A 51 8.42 -9.23 7.87
C ARG A 51 8.34 -9.48 6.37
N PRO A 52 9.47 -9.83 5.72
CA PRO A 52 9.39 -10.24 4.33
C PRO A 52 8.62 -11.56 4.24
N ASN A 53 7.73 -11.66 3.26
CA ASN A 53 7.17 -12.96 2.87
C ASN A 53 8.25 -13.74 2.09
N ASP A 54 8.26 -15.08 2.18
CA ASP A 54 9.19 -15.97 1.47
C ASP A 54 8.95 -16.02 -0.05
N GLY A 55 8.03 -15.19 -0.57
CA GLY A 55 7.82 -15.01 -1.99
C GLY A 55 9.03 -14.36 -2.66
N SER A 56 9.47 -14.92 -3.78
CA SER A 56 10.60 -14.42 -4.59
C SER A 56 10.40 -13.01 -5.16
N SER A 57 9.22 -12.42 -5.01
CA SER A 57 8.86 -11.08 -5.47
C SER A 57 8.38 -10.18 -4.32
N PHE A 58 8.86 -10.44 -3.09
CA PHE A 58 8.59 -9.58 -1.94
C PHE A 58 9.85 -8.79 -1.54
N PRO A 59 9.75 -7.51 -1.17
CA PRO A 59 10.92 -6.74 -0.78
C PRO A 59 11.60 -7.35 0.45
N ALA A 60 12.93 -7.29 0.50
CA ALA A 60 13.69 -7.81 1.64
C ALA A 60 13.37 -7.05 2.94
N HIS A 61 13.64 -7.70 4.09
CA HIS A 61 13.57 -7.04 5.39
C HIS A 61 14.39 -5.73 5.39
N GLY A 62 13.80 -4.67 5.93
CA GLY A 62 14.40 -3.34 6.01
C GLY A 62 14.22 -2.48 4.76
N THR A 63 13.64 -3.01 3.68
CA THR A 63 13.39 -2.23 2.46
C THR A 63 12.40 -1.11 2.74
N LEU A 64 12.74 0.10 2.30
CA LEU A 64 11.84 1.25 2.33
C LEU A 64 10.87 1.15 1.16
N VAL A 65 9.58 1.30 1.47
CA VAL A 65 8.50 1.26 0.50
C VAL A 65 7.59 2.47 0.73
N GLN A 66 6.82 2.82 -0.30
CA GLN A 66 5.78 3.82 -0.17
C GLN A 66 4.42 3.13 -0.24
N ILE A 67 3.62 3.29 0.80
CA ILE A 67 2.24 2.80 0.82
C ILE A 67 1.37 3.82 0.09
N VAL A 68 0.63 3.35 -0.91
CA VAL A 68 -0.21 4.17 -1.79
C VAL A 68 -1.69 3.76 -1.77
N GLN A 69 -2.00 2.61 -1.16
CA GLN A 69 -3.35 2.05 -1.06
C GLN A 69 -3.47 1.26 0.24
N ALA A 70 -4.65 1.30 0.88
CA ALA A 70 -4.94 0.50 2.06
C ALA A 70 -6.42 0.07 2.10
N GLU A 71 -6.68 -1.23 2.20
CA GLU A 71 -8.03 -1.81 2.21
C GLU A 71 -8.16 -2.94 3.24
N ILE A 72 -9.32 -3.04 3.89
CA ILE A 72 -9.69 -4.21 4.70
C ILE A 72 -10.29 -5.25 3.74
N VAL A 73 -9.84 -6.50 3.83
CA VAL A 73 -10.27 -7.63 3.01
C VAL A 73 -10.95 -8.65 3.88
N ASP A 74 -12.09 -9.17 3.41
CA ASP A 74 -12.89 -10.18 4.09
C ASP A 74 -13.27 -9.82 5.54
N LYS A 75 -13.22 -8.53 5.89
CA LYS A 75 -13.46 -7.93 7.21
C LYS A 75 -12.38 -8.13 8.26
N TYR A 76 -11.27 -8.81 7.95
CA TYR A 76 -10.28 -9.19 8.98
C TYR A 76 -8.83 -8.84 8.62
N GLU A 77 -8.48 -8.83 7.34
CA GLU A 77 -7.11 -8.62 6.89
C GLU A 77 -6.94 -7.19 6.34
N ILE A 78 -5.84 -6.53 6.64
CA ILE A 78 -5.53 -5.21 6.07
C ILE A 78 -4.43 -5.38 5.05
N LEU A 79 -4.77 -5.15 3.78
CA LEU A 79 -3.82 -5.18 2.68
C LEU A 79 -3.38 -3.77 2.31
N LEU A 80 -2.07 -3.62 2.11
CA LEU A 80 -1.41 -2.40 1.73
C LEU A 80 -0.80 -2.57 0.34
N GLY A 81 -1.13 -1.65 -0.55
CA GLY A 81 -0.46 -1.53 -1.85
C GLY A 81 0.77 -0.66 -1.68
N PHE A 82 1.93 -1.18 -2.07
CA PHE A 82 3.20 -0.48 -1.97
C PHE A 82 3.88 -0.33 -3.32
N VAL A 83 4.73 0.69 -3.43
CA VAL A 83 5.61 0.93 -4.58
C VAL A 83 7.04 1.20 -4.10
N THR A 84 8.01 0.78 -4.91
CA THR A 84 9.43 1.13 -4.84
C THR A 84 9.92 1.58 -6.22
N ASP A 85 11.19 1.96 -6.33
CA ASP A 85 11.80 2.28 -7.63
C ASP A 85 11.89 1.06 -8.58
N GLU A 86 11.84 -0.15 -8.03
CA GLU A 86 12.07 -1.40 -8.78
C GLU A 86 10.79 -2.22 -8.98
N MET A 87 9.80 -2.09 -8.10
CA MET A 87 8.61 -2.94 -8.11
C MET A 87 7.41 -2.30 -7.41
N GLU A 88 6.24 -2.90 -7.65
CA GLU A 88 5.03 -2.68 -6.86
C GLU A 88 4.51 -4.02 -6.34
N GLY A 89 3.75 -3.99 -5.26
CA GLY A 89 3.22 -5.21 -4.68
C GLY A 89 2.23 -4.95 -3.54
N VAL A 90 1.78 -6.05 -2.95
CA VAL A 90 0.84 -6.05 -1.85
C VAL A 90 1.48 -6.71 -0.64
N CYS A 91 1.32 -6.09 0.52
CA CYS A 91 1.71 -6.67 1.81
C CYS A 91 0.58 -6.52 2.83
N THR A 92 0.67 -7.24 3.94
CA THR A 92 -0.24 -6.99 5.06
C THR A 92 0.27 -5.82 5.92
N LEU A 93 -0.62 -5.22 6.70
CA LEU A 93 -0.20 -4.21 7.69
C LEU A 93 0.84 -4.74 8.69
N GLU A 94 0.84 -6.05 8.99
CA GLU A 94 1.81 -6.65 9.90
C GLU A 94 3.22 -6.79 9.31
N ASP A 95 3.33 -6.76 7.98
CA ASP A 95 4.60 -6.90 7.27
C ASP A 95 5.38 -5.59 7.18
N ALA A 96 4.71 -4.46 7.43
CA ALA A 96 5.26 -3.12 7.24
C ALA A 96 5.12 -2.27 8.50
N GLU A 97 6.19 -1.57 8.86
CA GLU A 97 6.18 -0.52 9.87
C GLU A 97 6.00 0.83 9.17
N ILE A 98 4.90 1.54 9.47
CA ILE A 98 4.69 2.90 8.96
C ILE A 98 5.70 3.83 9.62
N LEU A 99 6.52 4.47 8.79
CA LEU A 99 7.50 5.43 9.26
C LEU A 99 6.77 6.76 9.41
N ASN A 100 6.55 7.17 10.66
CA ASN A 100 5.97 8.48 10.96
C ASN A 100 6.73 9.58 10.21
N GLY A 101 6.08 10.17 9.21
CA GLY A 101 6.37 11.54 8.85
C GLY A 101 5.97 12.36 10.06
N VAL A 102 6.96 12.97 10.73
CA VAL A 102 6.78 13.88 11.86
C VAL A 102 5.53 14.73 11.61
N GLU A 103 4.55 14.63 12.52
CA GLU A 103 3.37 15.48 12.53
C GLU A 103 3.85 16.92 12.34
N SER A 104 3.39 17.57 11.28
CA SER A 104 3.55 19.02 11.18
C SER A 104 2.70 19.62 12.30
N ASN A 105 3.42 20.02 13.35
CA ASN A 105 2.99 20.78 14.52
C ASN A 105 2.00 21.92 14.17
#